data_AF-A0A1X9YSF3-F1
#
_entry.id   AF-A0A1X9YSF3-F1
#
_cell.length_a   1.000
_cell.length_b   1.000
_cell.length_c   1.000
_cell.angle_alpha   90.00
_cell.angle_beta   90.00
_cell.angle_gamma   90.00
#
_symmetry.space_group_name_H-M   'P 1'
#
loop_
_entity.id
_entity.type
_entity.pdbx_description
1 polymer ?
#
loop_
_entity_poly.entity_id
_entity_poly.type
_entity_poly.pdbx_seq_one_letter_code
_entity_poly.pdbx_strand_id
1 'polypeptide(L)'
;MNINRNTDWFSILGFLVIFILVPSVCILAVFALTEPFGPRDWIKHNAGQIGDTIGGITGPIINFVAGVLVYLSFKAQIKANKEQATQFKRETDDNTFFNMIALHNKKVDSVTFQIASGKKVESFSAFKNYTTEYNKLLKEEFSMIARREISHNWANLSYQAYDIIWQPYALLYHKPVHFTGSQSQVDELKALYGSSDDTWELTKGLLGNPIDTPPEVNSSLQKVGYLLFEKMSSTQRLKAIQEVHSKFYHDHGHHLGHYFRNIHYTLEIIDGSEQPQKYAKIFRAQLSRYELALMYYNALSSMSSKEHVQFLIIYDIFNGLYPSDLAYYPSQEVVKEDLLCRIKSPERP
;
A
#
# COMPACT_ATOMS: atom_id res chain seq x y z
N MET A 1 7.69 26.02 18.03
CA MET A 1 8.95 26.64 17.55
C MET A 1 9.24 27.83 18.44
N ASN A 2 10.08 27.63 19.47
CA ASN A 2 10.37 28.66 20.48
C ASN A 2 11.50 29.54 19.93
N ILE A 3 11.15 30.52 19.10
CA ILE A 3 12.12 31.49 18.57
C ILE A 3 12.55 32.34 19.76
N ASN A 4 13.83 32.25 20.11
CA ASN A 4 14.43 32.92 21.26
C ASN A 4 14.43 34.44 21.02
N ARG A 5 13.28 35.07 21.29
CA ARG A 5 12.95 36.47 20.99
C ARG A 5 13.93 37.45 21.64
N ASN A 6 14.61 37.06 22.72
CA ASN A 6 15.56 37.91 23.42
C ASN A 6 16.88 38.14 22.66
N THR A 7 17.33 37.19 21.84
CA THR A 7 18.62 37.31 21.13
C THR A 7 18.57 38.31 19.96
N ASP A 8 17.39 38.52 19.36
CA ASP A 8 17.22 39.46 18.25
C ASP A 8 17.15 40.91 18.73
N TRP A 9 16.61 41.17 19.93
CA TRP A 9 16.54 42.55 20.43
C TRP A 9 17.93 43.10 20.77
N PHE A 10 18.84 42.31 21.34
CA PHE A 10 20.19 42.79 21.64
C PHE A 10 21.04 43.06 20.38
N SER A 11 20.85 42.28 19.31
CA SER A 11 21.52 42.52 18.03
C SER A 11 20.94 43.73 17.30
N ILE A 12 19.61 43.91 17.33
CA ILE A 12 18.94 45.11 16.78
C ILE A 12 19.32 46.37 17.58
N LEU A 13 19.35 46.30 18.92
CA LEU A 13 19.76 47.41 19.78
C LEU A 13 21.24 47.75 19.56
N GLY A 14 22.11 46.75 19.44
CA GLY A 14 23.53 46.95 19.13
C GLY A 14 23.75 47.61 17.77
N PHE A 15 22.98 47.21 16.76
CA PHE A 15 22.98 47.85 15.44
C PHE A 15 22.48 49.28 15.49
N LEU A 16 21.35 49.55 16.16
CA LEU A 16 20.80 50.90 16.33
C LEU A 16 21.77 51.80 17.08
N VAL A 17 22.43 51.28 18.12
CA VAL A 17 23.46 52.01 18.85
C VAL A 17 24.63 52.31 17.94
N ILE A 18 25.16 51.39 17.15
CA ILE A 18 26.26 51.68 16.21
C ILE A 18 25.84 52.70 15.14
N PHE A 19 24.62 52.56 14.59
CA PHE A 19 24.11 53.41 13.52
C PHE A 19 23.70 54.81 13.98
N ILE A 20 23.40 55.00 15.27
CA ILE A 20 23.12 56.32 15.86
C ILE A 20 24.40 56.91 16.44
N LEU A 21 25.17 56.13 17.20
CA LEU A 21 26.32 56.60 17.97
C LEU A 21 27.49 56.97 17.08
N VAL A 22 27.74 56.25 15.97
CA VAL A 22 28.82 56.62 15.04
C VAL A 22 28.52 57.97 14.34
N PRO A 23 27.34 58.19 13.73
CA PRO A 23 26.98 59.52 13.21
C PRO A 23 26.90 60.59 14.30
N SER A 24 26.36 60.29 15.48
CA SER A 24 26.29 61.24 16.59
C SER A 24 27.67 61.67 17.07
N VAL A 25 28.64 60.76 17.16
CA VAL A 25 30.03 61.07 17.52
C VAL A 25 30.72 61.86 16.41
N CYS A 26 30.49 61.53 15.13
CA CYS A 26 31.00 62.32 14.02
C CYS A 26 30.41 63.75 14.02
N ILE A 27 29.10 63.89 14.26
CA ILE A 27 28.42 65.19 14.35
C ILE A 27 28.91 65.98 15.58
N LEU A 28 29.10 65.33 16.73
CA LEU A 28 29.65 65.95 17.94
C LEU A 28 31.10 66.38 17.75
N ALA A 29 31.92 65.58 17.05
CA ALA A 29 33.29 65.95 16.73
C ALA A 29 33.32 67.17 15.80
N VAL A 30 32.44 67.23 14.79
CA VAL A 30 32.29 68.42 13.93
C VAL A 30 31.81 69.63 14.76
N PHE A 31 30.80 69.47 15.62
CA PHE A 31 30.27 70.55 16.46
C PHE A 31 31.27 71.07 17.51
N ALA A 32 32.04 70.19 18.13
CA ALA A 32 33.10 70.57 19.08
C ALA A 32 34.24 71.33 18.38
N LEU A 33 34.42 71.09 17.07
CA LEU A 33 35.42 71.76 16.25
C LEU A 33 34.89 73.07 15.62
N THR A 34 33.59 73.24 15.36
CA THR A 34 33.05 74.46 14.72
C THR A 34 32.23 75.39 15.62
N GLU A 35 32.59 76.67 15.59
CA GLU A 35 31.82 77.90 15.86
C GLU A 35 31.55 78.42 17.30
N PRO A 36 31.93 77.72 18.40
CA PRO A 36 32.25 78.48 19.63
C PRO A 36 33.59 78.13 20.32
N PHE A 37 34.26 77.02 19.98
CA PHE A 37 35.39 76.50 20.77
C PHE A 37 36.67 76.14 19.98
N GLY A 38 36.69 76.30 18.65
CA GLY A 38 37.83 75.93 17.79
C GLY A 38 38.47 77.13 17.05
N PRO A 39 39.79 77.11 16.75
CA PRO A 39 40.43 78.18 15.99
C PRO A 39 39.96 78.16 14.53
N ARG A 40 39.09 79.11 14.15
CA ARG A 40 38.44 79.23 12.83
C ARG A 40 39.40 79.11 11.64
N ASP A 41 40.57 79.72 11.72
CA ASP A 41 41.56 79.71 10.64
C ASP A 41 42.32 78.38 10.52
N TRP A 42 42.56 77.72 11.64
CA TRP A 42 43.26 76.43 11.67
C TRP A 42 42.41 75.32 11.04
N ILE A 43 41.11 75.31 11.33
CA ILE A 43 40.19 74.30 10.77
C ILE A 43 39.95 74.53 9.28
N LYS A 44 39.77 75.78 8.83
CA LYS A 44 39.64 76.06 7.38
C LYS A 44 40.86 75.60 6.58
N HIS A 45 42.07 75.68 7.14
CA HIS A 45 43.30 75.24 6.48
C HIS A 45 43.57 73.73 6.63
N ASN A 46 43.08 73.09 7.69
CA ASN A 46 43.38 71.68 8.01
C ASN A 46 42.17 70.73 7.91
N ALA A 47 41.00 71.21 7.47
CA ALA A 47 39.78 70.41 7.35
C ALA A 47 39.99 69.14 6.50
N GLY A 48 40.80 69.23 5.45
CA GLY A 48 41.19 68.08 4.63
C GLY A 48 41.94 67.02 5.45
N GLN A 49 42.97 67.40 6.21
CA GLN A 49 43.77 66.48 7.03
C GLN A 49 42.96 65.82 8.15
N ILE A 50 42.01 66.55 8.73
CA ILE A 50 41.09 66.01 9.75
C ILE A 50 40.16 64.98 9.11
N GLY A 51 39.60 65.29 7.93
CA GLY A 51 38.79 64.36 7.14
C GLY A 51 39.57 63.08 6.76
N ASP A 52 40.82 63.23 6.33
CA ASP A 52 41.70 62.11 5.97
C ASP A 52 42.02 61.20 7.17
N THR A 53 42.25 61.79 8.35
CA THR A 53 42.52 61.03 9.58
C THR A 53 41.29 60.28 10.06
N ILE A 54 40.12 60.92 10.07
CA ILE A 54 38.86 60.28 10.44
C ILE A 54 38.51 59.17 9.44
N GLY A 55 38.61 59.44 8.13
CA GLY A 55 38.35 58.45 7.08
C GLY A 55 39.33 57.27 7.11
N GLY A 56 40.61 57.53 7.36
CA GLY A 56 41.65 56.51 7.46
C GLY A 56 41.50 55.56 8.65
N ILE A 57 40.98 56.04 9.78
CA ILE A 57 40.74 55.21 10.98
C ILE A 57 39.37 54.51 10.91
N THR A 58 38.32 55.24 10.52
CA THR A 58 36.94 54.71 10.52
C THR A 58 36.67 53.76 9.36
N GLY A 59 37.23 54.03 8.18
CA GLY A 59 37.03 53.23 6.97
C GLY A 59 37.34 51.73 7.18
N PRO A 60 38.54 51.35 7.65
CA PRO A 60 38.88 49.95 7.91
C PRO A 60 37.97 49.26 8.94
N ILE A 61 37.57 49.97 10.00
CA ILE A 61 36.69 49.44 11.04
C ILE A 61 35.29 49.18 10.48
N ILE A 62 34.73 50.15 9.75
CA ILE A 62 33.43 50.03 9.08
C ILE A 62 33.46 48.88 8.08
N ASN A 63 34.52 48.79 7.26
CA ASN A 63 34.67 47.72 6.27
C ASN A 63 34.80 46.34 6.92
N PHE A 64 35.51 46.22 8.04
CA PHE A 64 35.61 44.96 8.78
C PHE A 64 34.26 44.53 9.35
N VAL A 65 33.53 45.44 10.01
CA VAL A 65 32.19 45.18 10.54
C VAL A 65 31.24 44.81 9.39
N ALA A 66 31.26 45.55 8.28
CA ALA A 66 30.47 45.25 7.09
C ALA A 66 30.78 43.84 6.56
N GLY A 67 32.05 43.44 6.48
CA GLY A 67 32.46 42.10 6.07
C GLY A 67 31.91 41.00 6.99
N VAL A 68 31.97 41.19 8.31
CA VAL A 68 31.40 40.25 9.29
C VAL A 68 29.89 40.13 9.14
N LEU A 69 29.18 41.25 8.96
CA LEU A 69 27.74 41.26 8.77
C LEU A 69 27.33 40.57 7.48
N VAL A 70 28.01 40.86 6.38
CA VAL A 70 27.81 40.19 5.09
C VAL A 70 28.02 38.68 5.23
N TYR A 71 29.08 38.24 5.93
CA TYR A 71 29.32 36.83 6.20
C TYR A 71 28.18 36.19 7.02
N LEU A 72 27.71 36.85 8.07
CA LEU A 72 26.59 36.36 8.88
C LEU A 72 25.29 36.28 8.07
N SER A 73 25.01 37.27 7.22
CA SER A 73 23.88 37.27 6.29
C SER A 73 23.95 36.11 5.31
N PHE A 74 25.12 35.88 4.68
CA PHE A 74 25.31 34.74 3.79
C PHE A 74 25.12 33.40 4.51
N LYS A 75 25.64 33.27 5.74
CA LYS A 75 25.45 32.06 6.54
C LYS A 75 23.97 31.82 6.86
N ALA A 76 23.23 32.86 7.22
CA ALA A 76 21.78 32.78 7.47
C ALA A 76 21.01 32.41 6.19
N GLN A 77 21.39 32.98 5.04
CA GLN A 77 20.79 32.68 3.75
C GLN A 77 21.04 31.23 3.31
N ILE A 78 22.25 30.70 3.47
CA ILE A 78 22.55 29.29 3.16
C ILE A 78 21.69 28.36 4.02
N LYS A 79 21.51 28.69 5.31
CA LYS A 79 20.63 27.92 6.20
C LYS A 79 19.18 27.98 5.73
N ALA A 80 18.66 29.17 5.44
CA ALA A 80 17.30 29.36 4.94
C ALA A 80 17.07 28.63 3.61
N ASN A 81 18.04 28.67 2.68
CA ASN A 81 17.96 27.95 1.40
C ASN A 81 17.89 26.43 1.59
N LYS A 82 18.63 25.87 2.56
CA LYS A 82 18.57 24.44 2.88
C LYS A 82 17.21 24.06 3.45
N GLU A 83 16.67 24.85 4.38
CA GLU A 83 15.33 24.64 4.94
C GLU A 83 14.26 24.74 3.85
N GLN A 84 14.37 25.74 2.97
CA GLN A 84 13.48 25.91 1.82
C GLN A 84 13.55 24.75 0.84
N ALA A 85 14.74 24.19 0.56
CA ALA A 85 14.89 23.02 -0.30
C ALA A 85 14.16 21.79 0.28
N THR A 86 14.25 21.55 1.58
CA THR A 86 13.51 20.47 2.24
C THR A 86 12.00 20.71 2.23
N GLN A 87 11.55 21.95 2.43
CA GLN A 87 10.14 22.29 2.35
C GLN A 87 9.58 22.11 0.94
N PHE A 88 10.33 22.53 -0.09
CA PHE A 88 9.96 22.34 -1.49
C PHE A 88 9.86 20.86 -1.88
N LYS A 89 10.78 20.02 -1.36
CA LYS A 89 10.71 18.57 -1.58
C LYS A 89 9.45 17.96 -0.97
N ARG A 90 9.08 18.35 0.26
CA ARG A 90 7.82 17.90 0.89
C ARG A 90 6.59 18.33 0.12
N GLU A 91 6.56 19.58 -0.34
CA GLU A 91 5.45 20.10 -1.14
C GLU A 91 5.34 19.35 -2.47
N THR A 92 6.46 19.02 -3.12
CA THR A 92 6.50 18.20 -4.33
C THR A 92 5.96 16.79 -4.07
N ASP A 93 6.36 16.18 -2.96
CA ASP A 93 5.89 14.84 -2.57
C ASP A 93 4.38 14.85 -2.27
N ASP A 94 3.89 15.81 -1.48
CA ASP A 94 2.46 15.97 -1.16
C ASP A 94 1.65 16.15 -2.46
N ASN A 95 2.09 17.03 -3.37
CA ASN A 95 1.42 17.27 -4.65
C ASN A 95 1.40 16.03 -5.54
N THR A 96 2.53 15.34 -5.66
CA THR A 96 2.63 14.10 -6.47
C THR A 96 1.72 13.02 -5.89
N PHE A 97 1.72 12.85 -4.57
CA PHE A 97 0.86 11.90 -3.87
C PHE A 97 -0.63 12.19 -4.11
N PHE A 98 -1.09 13.43 -3.91
CA PHE A 98 -2.51 13.77 -4.10
C PHE A 98 -2.95 13.63 -5.57
N ASN A 99 -2.06 13.88 -6.53
CA ASN A 99 -2.32 13.56 -7.94
C ASN A 99 -2.51 12.06 -8.16
N MET A 100 -1.71 11.20 -7.49
CA MET A 100 -1.89 9.75 -7.57
C MET A 100 -3.20 9.29 -6.93
N ILE A 101 -3.64 9.90 -5.84
CA ILE A 101 -4.96 9.65 -5.24
C ILE A 101 -6.09 10.03 -6.21
N ALA A 102 -6.00 11.20 -6.83
CA ALA A 102 -6.99 11.63 -7.83
C ALA A 102 -7.03 10.68 -9.04
N LEU A 103 -5.87 10.21 -9.51
CA LEU A 103 -5.77 9.21 -10.57
C LEU A 103 -6.37 7.87 -10.16
N HIS A 104 -6.14 7.43 -8.92
CA HIS A 104 -6.72 6.21 -8.38
C HIS A 104 -8.26 6.30 -8.37
N ASN A 105 -8.83 7.39 -7.84
CA ASN A 105 -10.29 7.59 -7.84
C ASN A 105 -10.87 7.56 -9.25
N LYS A 106 -10.21 8.22 -10.22
CA LYS A 106 -10.60 8.15 -11.63
C LYS A 106 -10.53 6.73 -12.19
N LYS A 107 -9.56 5.91 -11.76
CA LYS A 107 -9.48 4.51 -12.15
C LYS A 107 -10.61 3.69 -11.55
N VAL A 108 -10.90 3.88 -10.26
CA VAL A 108 -12.05 3.26 -9.59
C VAL A 108 -13.34 3.56 -10.36
N ASP A 109 -13.57 4.83 -10.71
CA ASP A 109 -14.77 5.24 -11.44
C ASP A 109 -14.85 4.70 -12.86
N SER A 110 -13.70 4.42 -13.49
CA SER A 110 -13.67 3.81 -14.82
C SER A 110 -13.90 2.30 -14.83
N VAL A 111 -13.87 1.63 -13.67
CA VAL A 111 -14.12 0.18 -13.60
C VAL A 111 -15.61 -0.06 -13.75
N THR A 112 -15.97 -0.86 -14.76
CA THR A 112 -17.36 -1.23 -15.05
C THR A 112 -17.50 -2.74 -15.11
N PHE A 113 -18.67 -3.24 -14.76
CA PHE A 113 -19.02 -4.66 -14.82
C PHE A 113 -20.38 -4.82 -15.48
N GLN A 114 -20.52 -5.79 -16.40
CA GLN A 114 -21.80 -6.08 -17.04
C GLN A 114 -22.46 -7.26 -16.33
N ILE A 115 -23.58 -7.01 -15.65
CA ILE A 115 -24.34 -8.07 -14.99
C ILE A 115 -25.16 -8.88 -16.00
N ALA A 116 -25.60 -10.08 -15.61
CA ALA A 116 -26.35 -11.01 -16.48
C ALA A 116 -27.60 -10.41 -17.14
N SER A 117 -28.22 -9.37 -16.55
CA SER A 117 -29.34 -8.64 -17.17
C SER A 117 -28.92 -7.70 -18.32
N GLY A 118 -27.63 -7.60 -18.62
CA GLY A 118 -27.06 -6.66 -19.59
C GLY A 118 -26.81 -5.25 -19.06
N LYS A 119 -27.26 -4.92 -17.84
CA LYS A 119 -27.00 -3.63 -17.20
C LYS A 119 -25.51 -3.49 -16.84
N LYS A 120 -24.94 -2.32 -17.11
CA LYS A 120 -23.60 -1.97 -16.62
C LYS A 120 -23.70 -1.35 -15.22
N VAL A 121 -22.82 -1.80 -14.34
CA VAL A 121 -22.60 -1.21 -13.01
C VAL A 121 -21.17 -0.70 -12.92
N GLU A 122 -20.94 0.32 -12.11
CA GLU A 122 -19.68 1.08 -12.09
C GLU A 122 -19.09 1.16 -10.68
N SER A 123 -17.82 1.58 -10.60
CA SER A 123 -17.08 1.86 -9.37
C SER A 123 -17.21 0.73 -8.34
N PHE A 124 -17.58 1.05 -7.09
CA PHE A 124 -17.75 0.12 -5.99
C PHE A 124 -18.62 -1.11 -6.34
N SER A 125 -19.69 -0.93 -7.10
CA SER A 125 -20.58 -2.03 -7.47
C SER A 125 -19.90 -2.99 -8.45
N ALA A 126 -19.05 -2.48 -9.34
CA ALA A 126 -18.27 -3.32 -10.25
C ALA A 126 -17.28 -4.20 -9.47
N PHE A 127 -16.51 -3.64 -8.55
CA PHE A 127 -15.58 -4.40 -7.69
C PHE A 127 -16.29 -5.48 -6.87
N LYS A 128 -17.47 -5.20 -6.33
CA LYS A 128 -18.29 -6.21 -5.63
C LYS A 128 -18.65 -7.39 -6.54
N ASN A 129 -19.05 -7.12 -7.78
CA ASN A 129 -19.40 -8.16 -8.74
C ASN A 129 -18.18 -8.98 -9.14
N TYR A 130 -17.06 -8.33 -9.46
CA TYR A 130 -15.78 -9.01 -9.72
C TYR A 130 -15.35 -9.91 -8.56
N THR A 131 -15.47 -9.42 -7.31
CA THR A 131 -15.15 -10.23 -6.12
C THR A 131 -16.08 -11.44 -6.00
N THR A 132 -17.37 -11.25 -6.28
CA THR A 132 -18.37 -12.33 -6.24
C THR A 132 -18.07 -13.39 -7.29
N GLU A 133 -17.72 -12.98 -8.51
CA GLU A 133 -17.36 -13.87 -9.60
C GLU A 133 -16.05 -14.61 -9.31
N TYR A 134 -15.03 -13.92 -8.80
CA TYR A 134 -13.79 -14.57 -8.38
C TYR A 134 -14.06 -15.62 -7.29
N ASN A 135 -14.86 -15.29 -6.28
CA ASN A 135 -15.24 -16.23 -5.23
C ASN A 135 -16.04 -17.42 -5.77
N LYS A 136 -16.83 -17.24 -6.82
CA LYS A 136 -17.52 -18.35 -7.50
C LYS A 136 -16.51 -19.29 -8.17
N LEU A 137 -15.55 -18.75 -8.92
CA LEU A 137 -14.49 -19.55 -9.55
C LEU A 137 -13.64 -20.29 -8.52
N LEU A 138 -13.34 -19.67 -7.38
CA LEU A 138 -12.59 -20.33 -6.31
C LEU A 138 -13.40 -21.45 -5.64
N LYS A 139 -14.72 -21.28 -5.49
CA LYS A 139 -15.60 -22.35 -5.02
C LYS A 139 -15.69 -23.50 -6.02
N GLU A 140 -15.70 -23.23 -7.32
CA GLU A 140 -15.60 -24.28 -8.34
C GLU A 140 -14.28 -25.04 -8.23
N GLU A 141 -13.18 -24.35 -7.93
CA GLU A 141 -11.90 -25.02 -7.66
C GLU A 141 -11.94 -25.86 -6.38
N PHE A 142 -12.66 -25.45 -5.33
CA PHE A 142 -12.89 -26.31 -4.16
C PHE A 142 -13.59 -27.61 -4.54
N SER A 143 -14.62 -27.57 -5.39
CA SER A 143 -15.23 -28.80 -5.90
C SER A 143 -14.23 -29.70 -6.62
N MET A 144 -13.32 -29.11 -7.41
CA MET A 144 -12.28 -29.85 -8.12
C MET A 144 -11.24 -30.45 -7.17
N ILE A 145 -10.80 -29.71 -6.15
CA ILE A 145 -9.91 -30.20 -5.10
C ILE A 145 -10.55 -31.38 -4.38
N ALA A 146 -11.81 -31.26 -3.96
CA ALA A 146 -12.53 -32.34 -3.30
C ALA A 146 -12.58 -33.58 -4.19
N ARG A 147 -12.95 -33.44 -5.46
CA ARG A 147 -12.98 -34.57 -6.41
C ARG A 147 -11.63 -35.26 -6.54
N ARG A 148 -10.53 -34.50 -6.65
CA ARG A 148 -9.16 -35.05 -6.76
C ARG A 148 -8.73 -35.78 -5.48
N GLU A 149 -9.02 -35.24 -4.30
CA GLU A 149 -8.65 -35.88 -3.03
C GLU A 149 -9.52 -37.11 -2.75
N ILE A 150 -10.82 -37.05 -3.02
CA ILE A 150 -11.73 -38.19 -2.92
C ILE A 150 -11.25 -39.31 -3.85
N SER A 151 -10.82 -39.00 -5.08
CA SER A 151 -10.41 -40.04 -6.03
C SER A 151 -9.10 -40.74 -5.67
N HIS A 152 -8.11 -40.01 -5.17
CA HIS A 152 -6.76 -40.54 -4.95
C HIS A 152 -6.49 -40.91 -3.49
N ASN A 153 -7.25 -40.33 -2.55
CA ASN A 153 -6.93 -40.35 -1.13
C ASN A 153 -8.19 -40.50 -0.25
N TRP A 154 -9.24 -41.14 -0.79
CA TRP A 154 -10.52 -41.38 -0.11
C TRP A 154 -10.36 -41.84 1.33
N ALA A 155 -9.51 -42.85 1.57
CA ALA A 155 -9.37 -43.51 2.87
C ALA A 155 -8.84 -42.61 3.99
N ASN A 156 -8.18 -41.49 3.65
CA ASN A 156 -7.56 -40.58 4.62
C ASN A 156 -8.38 -39.29 4.82
N LEU A 157 -9.59 -39.22 4.28
CA LEU A 157 -10.48 -38.08 4.51
C LEU A 157 -10.95 -38.03 5.97
N SER A 158 -11.22 -36.83 6.47
CA SER A 158 -11.77 -36.68 7.82
C SER A 158 -13.21 -37.20 7.90
N TYR A 159 -13.63 -37.64 9.08
CA TYR A 159 -15.03 -38.02 9.34
C TYR A 159 -16.03 -36.94 8.90
N GLN A 160 -15.71 -35.67 9.15
CA GLN A 160 -16.54 -34.54 8.70
C GLN A 160 -16.69 -34.48 7.17
N ALA A 161 -15.62 -34.75 6.42
CA ALA A 161 -15.68 -34.76 4.95
C ALA A 161 -16.58 -35.90 4.45
N TYR A 162 -16.50 -37.07 5.07
CA TYR A 162 -17.38 -38.20 4.76
C TYR A 162 -18.86 -37.87 5.02
N ASP A 163 -19.19 -37.32 6.18
CA ASP A 163 -20.57 -36.95 6.51
C ASP A 163 -21.13 -35.94 5.51
N ILE A 164 -20.36 -34.91 5.16
CA ILE A 164 -20.77 -33.88 4.19
C ILE A 164 -21.05 -34.49 2.80
N ILE A 165 -20.21 -35.41 2.31
CA ILE A 165 -20.40 -36.04 0.98
C ILE A 165 -21.55 -37.04 1.00
N TRP A 166 -21.71 -37.77 2.11
CA TRP A 166 -22.66 -38.87 2.18
C TRP A 166 -24.11 -38.42 2.27
N GLN A 167 -24.40 -37.34 3.02
CA GLN A 167 -25.76 -36.81 3.20
C GLN A 167 -26.54 -36.61 1.89
N PRO A 168 -26.04 -35.85 0.89
CA PRO A 168 -26.77 -35.66 -0.37
C PRO A 168 -26.95 -36.96 -1.16
N TYR A 169 -25.95 -37.85 -1.13
CA TYR A 169 -26.05 -39.15 -1.78
C TYR A 169 -27.12 -40.03 -1.14
N ALA A 170 -27.12 -40.13 0.19
CA ALA A 170 -28.11 -40.90 0.93
C ALA A 170 -29.54 -40.43 0.66
N LEU A 171 -29.73 -39.12 0.55
CA LEU A 171 -31.02 -38.51 0.20
C LEU A 171 -31.42 -38.79 -1.25
N LEU A 172 -30.50 -38.62 -2.21
CA LEU A 172 -30.77 -38.82 -3.63
C LEU A 172 -31.11 -40.28 -3.99
N TYR A 173 -30.53 -41.24 -3.28
CA TYR A 173 -30.66 -42.67 -3.57
C TYR A 173 -31.37 -43.46 -2.48
N HIS A 174 -32.04 -42.78 -1.54
CA HIS A 174 -32.80 -43.39 -0.44
C HIS A 174 -31.99 -44.42 0.37
N LYS A 175 -30.72 -44.10 0.69
CA LYS A 175 -29.80 -44.95 1.47
C LYS A 175 -29.76 -44.51 2.94
N PRO A 176 -29.26 -45.36 3.87
CA PRO A 176 -29.09 -44.99 5.27
C PRO A 176 -28.20 -43.75 5.43
N VAL A 177 -28.61 -42.82 6.31
CA VAL A 177 -28.03 -41.46 6.42
C VAL A 177 -26.66 -41.42 7.11
N HIS A 178 -26.28 -42.47 7.84
CA HIS A 178 -25.02 -42.50 8.58
C HIS A 178 -23.95 -43.33 7.86
N PHE A 179 -22.93 -42.65 7.34
CA PHE A 179 -21.71 -43.26 6.81
C PHE A 179 -20.52 -42.86 7.65
N THR A 180 -19.87 -43.85 8.25
CA THR A 180 -18.75 -43.66 9.16
C THR A 180 -17.40 -43.89 8.49
N GLY A 181 -17.39 -44.26 7.21
CA GLY A 181 -16.18 -44.70 6.51
C GLY A 181 -15.64 -46.04 7.02
N SER A 182 -16.43 -46.80 7.80
CA SER A 182 -16.01 -48.12 8.27
C SER A 182 -15.70 -49.05 7.09
N GLN A 183 -14.74 -49.95 7.29
CA GLN A 183 -14.33 -50.93 6.26
C GLN A 183 -15.54 -51.67 5.66
N SER A 184 -16.51 -52.04 6.50
CA SER A 184 -17.76 -52.69 6.08
C SER A 184 -18.62 -51.84 5.13
N GLN A 185 -18.70 -50.53 5.35
CA GLN A 185 -19.48 -49.63 4.49
C GLN A 185 -18.76 -49.32 3.18
N VAL A 186 -17.42 -49.27 3.22
CA VAL A 186 -16.58 -49.16 2.02
C VAL A 186 -16.69 -50.43 1.16
N ASP A 187 -16.71 -51.60 1.78
CA ASP A 187 -16.87 -52.88 1.08
C ASP A 187 -18.29 -53.04 0.49
N GLU A 188 -19.32 -52.52 1.15
CA GLU A 188 -20.69 -52.45 0.60
C GLU A 188 -20.77 -51.56 -0.66
N LEU A 189 -20.08 -50.42 -0.66
CA LEU A 189 -20.00 -49.55 -1.85
C LEU A 189 -19.25 -50.23 -3.01
N LYS A 190 -18.16 -50.95 -2.72
CA LYS A 190 -17.44 -51.76 -3.71
C LYS A 190 -18.34 -52.85 -4.31
N ALA A 191 -19.20 -53.47 -3.51
CA ALA A 191 -20.14 -54.48 -4.00
C ALA A 191 -21.22 -53.89 -4.92
N LEU A 192 -21.68 -52.65 -4.67
CA LEU A 192 -22.75 -52.00 -5.44
C LEU A 192 -22.29 -51.45 -6.80
N TYR A 193 -21.09 -50.91 -6.88
CA TYR A 193 -20.55 -50.25 -8.08
C TYR A 193 -19.54 -51.11 -8.86
N GLY A 194 -19.32 -52.35 -8.41
CA GLY A 194 -18.43 -53.32 -9.05
C GLY A 194 -17.01 -53.31 -8.48
N SER A 195 -16.30 -54.42 -8.70
CA SER A 195 -14.93 -54.66 -8.25
C SER A 195 -13.89 -53.88 -9.07
N SER A 196 -14.06 -52.57 -9.23
CA SER A 196 -12.91 -51.76 -9.60
C SER A 196 -12.09 -51.55 -8.32
N ASP A 197 -10.86 -52.08 -8.30
CA ASP A 197 -9.85 -51.65 -7.34
C ASP A 197 -9.61 -50.12 -7.41
N ASP A 198 -10.13 -49.48 -8.47
CA ASP A 198 -10.04 -48.07 -8.74
C ASP A 198 -11.13 -47.27 -7.99
N THR A 199 -10.70 -46.64 -6.88
CA THR A 199 -11.51 -45.70 -6.07
C THR A 199 -12.12 -44.58 -6.93
N TRP A 200 -11.51 -44.31 -8.10
CA TRP A 200 -11.98 -43.35 -9.09
C TRP A 200 -13.34 -43.68 -9.72
N GLU A 201 -13.61 -44.94 -10.07
CA GLU A 201 -14.87 -45.33 -10.72
C GLU A 201 -16.04 -45.32 -9.72
N LEU A 202 -15.77 -45.73 -8.46
CA LEU A 202 -16.68 -45.56 -7.33
C LEU A 202 -17.02 -44.08 -7.10
N THR A 203 -15.99 -43.23 -7.10
CA THR A 203 -16.11 -41.79 -6.92
C THR A 203 -16.87 -41.13 -8.06
N LYS A 204 -16.68 -41.55 -9.32
CA LYS A 204 -17.45 -41.08 -10.47
C LYS A 204 -18.92 -41.50 -10.39
N GLY A 205 -19.18 -42.75 -9.98
CA GLY A 205 -20.55 -43.24 -9.76
C GLY A 205 -21.30 -42.48 -8.67
N LEU A 206 -20.57 -42.03 -7.64
CA LEU A 206 -21.11 -41.24 -6.52
C LEU A 206 -21.29 -39.75 -6.85
N LEU A 207 -20.27 -39.14 -7.47
CA LEU A 207 -20.19 -37.68 -7.64
C LEU A 207 -20.69 -37.19 -9.01
N GLY A 208 -21.00 -38.11 -9.92
CA GLY A 208 -21.35 -37.79 -11.30
C GLY A 208 -20.21 -37.12 -12.08
N ASN A 209 -20.47 -36.85 -13.35
CA ASN A 209 -19.58 -36.07 -14.21
C ASN A 209 -19.47 -34.63 -13.66
N PRO A 210 -18.25 -34.03 -13.60
CA PRO A 210 -18.07 -32.62 -13.22
C PRO A 210 -18.96 -31.63 -13.98
N ILE A 211 -19.38 -31.96 -15.21
CA ILE A 211 -20.21 -31.11 -16.07
C ILE A 211 -21.68 -31.12 -15.61
N ASP A 212 -22.20 -32.27 -15.17
CA ASP A 212 -23.63 -32.49 -14.88
C ASP A 212 -23.88 -32.86 -13.41
N THR A 213 -23.06 -32.32 -12.51
CA THR A 213 -23.17 -32.62 -11.08
C THR A 213 -24.44 -32.00 -10.48
N PRO A 214 -25.28 -32.77 -9.76
CA PRO A 214 -26.43 -32.20 -9.05
C PRO A 214 -26.02 -31.06 -8.09
N PRO A 215 -26.79 -29.96 -8.01
CA PRO A 215 -26.43 -28.79 -7.19
C PRO A 215 -26.14 -29.11 -5.71
N GLU A 216 -26.88 -30.05 -5.11
CA GLU A 216 -26.73 -30.48 -3.72
C GLU A 216 -25.39 -31.20 -3.50
N VAL A 217 -25.01 -32.06 -4.46
CA VAL A 217 -23.73 -32.78 -4.46
C VAL A 217 -22.59 -31.79 -4.69
N ASN A 218 -22.74 -30.87 -5.65
CA ASN A 218 -21.73 -29.85 -5.91
C ASN A 218 -21.51 -28.94 -4.68
N SER A 219 -22.59 -28.52 -4.00
CA SER A 219 -22.47 -27.74 -2.76
C SER A 219 -21.69 -28.50 -1.67
N SER A 220 -21.89 -29.80 -1.57
CA SER A 220 -21.18 -30.66 -0.61
C SER A 220 -19.70 -30.83 -0.98
N LEU A 221 -19.41 -30.96 -2.28
CA LEU A 221 -18.03 -30.95 -2.79
C LEU A 221 -17.33 -29.63 -2.52
N GLN A 222 -18.00 -28.48 -2.69
CA GLN A 222 -17.43 -27.18 -2.34
C GLN A 222 -17.07 -27.10 -0.85
N LYS A 223 -17.93 -27.61 0.03
CA LYS A 223 -17.69 -27.64 1.49
C LYS A 223 -16.50 -28.52 1.84
N VAL A 224 -16.42 -29.73 1.28
CA VAL A 224 -15.25 -30.61 1.50
C VAL A 224 -13.98 -29.99 0.94
N GLY A 225 -14.05 -29.42 -0.26
CA GLY A 225 -12.93 -28.73 -0.89
C GLY A 225 -12.43 -27.56 -0.07
N TYR A 226 -13.34 -26.78 0.52
CA TYR A 226 -13.01 -25.73 1.47
C TYR A 226 -12.25 -26.30 2.69
N LEU A 227 -12.75 -27.36 3.33
CA LEU A 227 -12.09 -27.98 4.49
C LEU A 227 -10.69 -28.51 4.16
N LEU A 228 -10.51 -29.03 2.95
CA LEU A 228 -9.21 -29.47 2.44
C LEU A 228 -8.30 -28.28 2.18
N PHE A 229 -8.81 -27.24 1.52
CA PHE A 229 -8.08 -26.01 1.21
C PHE A 229 -7.60 -25.28 2.46
N GLU A 230 -8.42 -25.23 3.52
CA GLU A 230 -8.04 -24.64 4.80
C GLU A 230 -6.82 -25.33 5.43
N LYS A 231 -6.69 -26.65 5.24
CA LYS A 231 -5.57 -27.46 5.74
C LYS A 231 -4.35 -27.48 4.83
N MET A 232 -4.45 -26.96 3.61
CA MET A 232 -3.34 -26.93 2.67
C MET A 232 -2.21 -26.04 3.17
N SER A 233 -0.98 -26.36 2.77
CA SER A 233 0.16 -25.44 2.92
C SER A 233 -0.03 -24.18 2.06
N SER A 234 0.62 -23.07 2.43
CA SER A 234 0.58 -21.82 1.66
C SER A 234 1.00 -22.01 0.20
N THR A 235 1.94 -22.92 -0.09
CA THR A 235 2.37 -23.24 -1.45
C THR A 235 1.27 -23.91 -2.26
N GLN A 236 0.52 -24.84 -1.67
CA GLN A 236 -0.62 -25.50 -2.31
C GLN A 236 -1.77 -24.51 -2.55
N ARG A 237 -2.11 -23.68 -1.54
CA ARG A 237 -3.12 -22.61 -1.69
C ARG A 237 -2.74 -21.63 -2.79
N LEU A 238 -1.49 -21.18 -2.81
CA LEU A 238 -0.97 -20.27 -3.83
C LEU A 238 -1.14 -20.85 -5.24
N LYS A 239 -0.82 -22.14 -5.44
CA LYS A 239 -0.99 -22.80 -6.74
C LYS A 239 -2.45 -22.83 -7.19
N ALA A 240 -3.36 -23.21 -6.30
CA ALA A 240 -4.79 -23.23 -6.60
C ALA A 240 -5.34 -21.83 -6.93
N ILE A 241 -4.95 -20.81 -6.16
CA ILE A 241 -5.33 -19.41 -6.41
C ILE A 241 -4.76 -18.92 -7.75
N GLN A 242 -3.54 -19.31 -8.13
CA GLN A 242 -2.96 -18.96 -9.43
C GLN A 242 -3.73 -19.59 -10.60
N GLU A 243 -4.16 -20.84 -10.46
CA GLU A 243 -4.99 -21.54 -11.47
C GLU A 243 -6.33 -20.81 -11.66
N VAL A 244 -6.98 -20.44 -10.56
CA VAL A 244 -8.24 -19.66 -10.59
C VAL A 244 -8.03 -18.26 -11.16
N HIS A 245 -6.99 -17.55 -10.73
CA HIS A 245 -6.70 -16.22 -11.22
C HIS A 245 -6.41 -16.21 -12.71
N SER A 246 -5.76 -17.24 -13.25
CA SER A 246 -5.51 -17.34 -14.70
C SER A 246 -6.80 -17.37 -15.51
N LYS A 247 -7.83 -18.06 -15.02
CA LYS A 247 -9.17 -18.11 -15.64
C LYS A 247 -9.84 -16.73 -15.53
N PHE A 248 -9.88 -16.17 -14.32
CA PHE A 248 -10.46 -14.85 -14.08
C PHE A 248 -9.81 -13.74 -14.92
N TYR A 249 -8.49 -13.77 -15.05
CA TYR A 249 -7.74 -12.75 -15.80
C TYR A 249 -7.96 -12.86 -17.31
N HIS A 250 -8.24 -14.05 -17.84
CA HIS A 250 -8.60 -14.21 -19.24
C HIS A 250 -9.85 -13.38 -19.60
N ASP A 251 -10.86 -13.42 -18.73
CA ASP A 251 -12.14 -12.74 -18.97
C ASP A 251 -12.08 -11.25 -18.59
N HIS A 252 -11.40 -10.93 -17.48
CA HIS A 252 -11.51 -9.60 -16.83
C HIS A 252 -10.22 -8.81 -16.74
N GLY A 253 -9.09 -9.38 -17.17
CA GLY A 253 -7.75 -8.79 -17.00
C GLY A 253 -7.57 -7.45 -17.71
N HIS A 254 -8.24 -7.26 -18.84
CA HIS A 254 -8.19 -6.00 -19.59
C HIS A 254 -8.80 -4.81 -18.82
N HIS A 255 -9.79 -5.05 -17.96
CA HIS A 255 -10.39 -4.03 -17.11
C HIS A 255 -9.58 -3.78 -15.83
N LEU A 256 -9.17 -4.86 -15.14
CA LEU A 256 -8.57 -4.77 -13.81
C LEU A 256 -7.05 -4.63 -13.81
N GLY A 257 -6.36 -5.05 -14.87
CA GLY A 257 -4.89 -5.00 -14.93
C GLY A 257 -4.34 -3.57 -14.86
N HIS A 258 -5.00 -2.61 -15.52
CA HIS A 258 -4.62 -1.19 -15.43
C HIS A 258 -4.84 -0.60 -14.03
N TYR A 259 -5.88 -1.07 -13.33
CA TYR A 259 -6.18 -0.63 -11.98
C TYR A 259 -5.09 -1.09 -11.00
N PHE A 260 -4.73 -2.37 -10.98
CA PHE A 260 -3.66 -2.88 -10.10
C PHE A 260 -2.29 -2.27 -10.40
N ARG A 261 -1.98 -2.02 -11.68
CA ARG A 261 -0.74 -1.33 -12.07
C ARG A 261 -0.69 0.10 -11.55
N ASN A 262 -1.83 0.81 -11.53
CA ASN A 262 -1.88 2.14 -10.95
C ASN A 262 -1.62 2.11 -9.44
N ILE A 263 -2.16 1.11 -8.71
CA ILE A 263 -1.83 0.90 -7.30
C ILE A 263 -0.33 0.70 -7.11
N HIS A 264 0.31 -0.13 -7.94
CA HIS A 264 1.76 -0.33 -7.87
C HIS A 264 2.54 0.98 -7.97
N TYR A 265 2.27 1.79 -9.00
CA TYR A 265 2.96 3.07 -9.18
C TYR A 265 2.65 4.07 -8.06
N THR A 266 1.43 4.06 -7.52
CA THR A 266 1.11 4.87 -6.33
C THR A 266 1.95 4.45 -5.14
N LEU A 267 2.10 3.14 -4.88
CA LEU A 267 2.93 2.63 -3.79
C LEU A 267 4.42 2.90 -4.00
N GLU A 268 4.92 2.81 -5.23
CA GLU A 268 6.30 3.16 -5.59
C GLU A 268 6.60 4.64 -5.33
N ILE A 269 5.69 5.54 -5.72
CA ILE A 269 5.80 6.98 -5.44
C ILE A 269 5.77 7.25 -3.93
N ILE A 270 4.90 6.54 -3.20
CA ILE A 270 4.84 6.62 -1.74
C ILE A 270 6.18 6.21 -1.13
N ASP A 271 6.76 5.10 -1.59
CA ASP A 271 8.03 4.56 -1.10
C ASP A 271 9.20 5.53 -1.29
N GLY A 272 9.25 6.21 -2.43
CA GLY A 272 10.28 7.21 -2.74
C GLY A 272 10.12 8.58 -2.06
N SER A 273 9.11 8.78 -1.22
CA SER A 273 8.83 10.07 -0.56
C SER A 273 9.56 10.26 0.77
N GLU A 274 9.60 11.48 1.32
CA GLU A 274 10.15 11.73 2.66
C GLU A 274 9.31 11.09 3.79
N GLN A 275 8.03 10.80 3.55
CA GLN A 275 7.08 10.32 4.59
C GLN A 275 6.21 9.16 4.08
N PRO A 276 6.81 8.02 3.67
CA PRO A 276 6.10 6.92 3.01
C PRO A 276 4.95 6.38 3.86
N GLN A 277 5.19 6.18 5.17
CA GLN A 277 4.18 5.64 6.08
C GLN A 277 2.96 6.56 6.28
N LYS A 278 3.16 7.89 6.22
CA LYS A 278 2.05 8.86 6.28
C LYS A 278 1.15 8.67 5.06
N TYR A 279 1.74 8.66 3.86
CA TYR A 279 0.99 8.57 2.61
C TYR A 279 0.35 7.21 2.41
N ALA A 280 1.05 6.12 2.73
CA ALA A 280 0.52 4.76 2.73
C ALA A 280 -0.75 4.64 3.58
N LYS A 281 -0.75 5.20 4.79
CA LYS A 281 -1.92 5.20 5.68
C LYS A 281 -3.11 5.96 5.09
N ILE A 282 -2.86 7.10 4.43
CA ILE A 282 -3.90 7.89 3.76
C ILE A 282 -4.45 7.10 2.56
N PHE A 283 -3.57 6.55 1.71
CA PHE A 283 -3.96 5.76 0.54
C PHE A 283 -4.79 4.55 0.92
N ARG A 284 -4.33 3.78 1.92
CA ARG A 284 -5.06 2.61 2.45
C ARG A 284 -6.48 2.95 2.89
N ALA A 285 -6.69 4.12 3.49
CA ALA A 285 -8.02 4.57 3.92
C ALA A 285 -8.97 4.90 2.75
N GLN A 286 -8.48 5.03 1.52
CA GLN A 286 -9.31 5.23 0.32
C GLN A 286 -9.80 3.91 -0.28
N LEU A 287 -9.14 2.79 0.01
CA LEU A 287 -9.43 1.50 -0.62
C LEU A 287 -10.71 0.88 -0.03
N SER A 288 -11.65 0.51 -0.89
CA SER A 288 -12.85 -0.21 -0.45
C SER A 288 -12.57 -1.68 -0.12
N ARG A 289 -13.46 -2.29 0.66
CA ARG A 289 -13.34 -3.72 1.05
C ARG A 289 -13.21 -4.68 -0.13
N TYR A 290 -13.91 -4.41 -1.24
CA TYR A 290 -13.87 -5.27 -2.44
C TYR A 290 -12.61 -5.03 -3.27
N GLU A 291 -12.06 -3.80 -3.26
CA GLU A 291 -10.75 -3.52 -3.82
C GLU A 291 -9.66 -4.27 -3.06
N LEU A 292 -9.70 -4.27 -1.72
CA LEU A 292 -8.78 -5.05 -0.89
C LEU A 292 -8.88 -6.55 -1.18
N ALA A 293 -10.09 -7.10 -1.31
CA ALA A 293 -10.30 -8.52 -1.61
C ALA A 293 -9.72 -8.91 -2.99
N LEU A 294 -10.01 -8.12 -4.03
CA LEU A 294 -9.50 -8.38 -5.38
C LEU A 294 -7.99 -8.16 -5.48
N MET A 295 -7.46 -7.15 -4.80
CA MET A 295 -6.03 -6.91 -4.73
C MET A 295 -5.30 -8.03 -3.99
N TYR A 296 -5.92 -8.64 -2.98
CA TYR A 296 -5.36 -9.81 -2.30
C TYR A 296 -5.24 -11.00 -3.26
N TYR A 297 -6.31 -11.31 -4.00
CA TYR A 297 -6.25 -12.34 -5.03
C TYR A 297 -5.24 -12.03 -6.13
N ASN A 298 -5.16 -10.77 -6.56
CA ASN A 298 -4.17 -10.34 -7.55
C ASN A 298 -2.74 -10.49 -7.02
N ALA A 299 -2.48 -10.11 -5.76
CA ALA A 299 -1.18 -10.23 -5.13
C ALA A 299 -0.68 -11.68 -5.10
N LEU A 300 -1.56 -12.65 -4.85
CA LEU A 300 -1.22 -14.08 -4.87
C LEU A 300 -1.06 -14.66 -6.29
N SER A 301 -1.51 -13.93 -7.32
CA SER A 301 -1.38 -14.38 -8.70
C SER A 301 0.04 -14.25 -9.24
N SER A 302 0.28 -14.88 -10.40
CA SER A 302 1.50 -14.66 -11.18
C SER A 302 1.50 -13.33 -11.95
N MET A 303 0.38 -12.59 -11.96
CA MET A 303 0.25 -11.31 -12.68
C MET A 303 0.74 -10.10 -11.86
N SER A 304 0.96 -10.29 -10.55
CA SER A 304 1.49 -9.25 -9.67
C SER A 304 3.00 -9.43 -9.48
N SER A 305 3.78 -8.35 -9.53
CA SER A 305 5.23 -8.40 -9.30
C SER A 305 5.55 -8.66 -7.82
N LYS A 306 6.70 -9.27 -7.53
CA LYS A 306 7.12 -9.49 -6.14
C LYS A 306 7.31 -8.17 -5.38
N GLU A 307 7.82 -7.16 -6.06
CA GLU A 307 7.97 -5.80 -5.53
C GLU A 307 6.62 -5.19 -5.14
N HIS A 308 5.59 -5.34 -5.99
CA HIS A 308 4.24 -4.90 -5.64
C HIS A 308 3.76 -5.58 -4.35
N VAL A 309 3.92 -6.91 -4.26
CA VAL A 309 3.54 -7.67 -3.05
C VAL A 309 4.34 -7.22 -1.83
N GLN A 310 5.62 -6.89 -1.98
CA GLN A 310 6.43 -6.32 -0.90
C GLN A 310 5.88 -4.99 -0.40
N PHE A 311 5.52 -4.07 -1.30
CA PHE A 311 4.87 -2.81 -0.91
C PHE A 311 3.57 -3.05 -0.15
N LEU A 312 2.72 -3.97 -0.62
CA LEU A 312 1.46 -4.30 0.06
C LEU A 312 1.68 -4.77 1.52
N ILE A 313 2.76 -5.51 1.77
CA ILE A 313 3.13 -5.98 3.12
C ILE A 313 3.75 -4.85 3.95
N ILE A 314 4.75 -4.14 3.43
CA ILE A 314 5.49 -3.07 4.14
C ILE A 314 4.54 -1.95 4.58
N TYR A 315 3.53 -1.66 3.77
CA TYR A 315 2.55 -0.62 4.02
C TYR A 315 1.26 -1.13 4.67
N ASP A 316 1.22 -2.40 5.08
CA ASP A 316 0.10 -3.02 5.79
C ASP A 316 -1.24 -2.75 5.06
N ILE A 317 -1.24 -2.85 3.73
CA ILE A 317 -2.36 -2.41 2.88
C ILE A 317 -3.63 -3.23 3.15
N PHE A 318 -3.47 -4.52 3.47
CA PHE A 318 -4.59 -5.42 3.78
C PHE A 318 -5.14 -5.27 5.20
N ASN A 319 -4.70 -4.27 5.96
CA ASN A 319 -5.36 -3.93 7.22
C ASN A 319 -6.78 -3.41 6.96
N GLY A 320 -7.78 -4.15 7.45
CA GLY A 320 -9.18 -3.93 7.12
C GLY A 320 -9.71 -4.85 6.01
N LEU A 321 -8.92 -5.81 5.52
CA LEU A 321 -9.42 -6.90 4.69
C LEU A 321 -10.40 -7.74 5.52
N TYR A 322 -11.64 -7.86 5.04
CA TYR A 322 -12.67 -8.66 5.69
C TYR A 322 -12.57 -10.11 5.18
N PRO A 323 -12.32 -11.10 6.07
CA PRO A 323 -12.24 -12.51 5.66
C PRO A 323 -13.50 -12.99 4.94
N SER A 324 -14.67 -12.44 5.30
CA SER A 324 -15.95 -12.77 4.68
C SER A 324 -16.07 -12.39 3.20
N ASP A 325 -15.20 -11.51 2.70
CA ASP A 325 -15.18 -11.13 1.28
C ASP A 325 -14.36 -12.11 0.44
N LEU A 326 -13.62 -13.02 1.08
CA LEU A 326 -12.83 -14.06 0.45
C LEU A 326 -13.54 -15.41 0.57
N ALA A 327 -13.38 -16.27 -0.44
CA ALA A 327 -14.13 -17.53 -0.51
C ALA A 327 -13.73 -18.55 0.56
N TYR A 328 -12.55 -18.39 1.18
CA TYR A 328 -11.99 -19.30 2.18
C TYR A 328 -11.74 -18.68 3.56
N TYR A 329 -12.24 -17.47 3.82
CA TYR A 329 -12.24 -16.88 5.16
C TYR A 329 -10.89 -16.93 5.93
N PRO A 330 -9.76 -16.52 5.33
CA PRO A 330 -8.45 -16.65 5.98
C PRO A 330 -8.34 -15.82 7.26
N SER A 331 -7.59 -16.34 8.25
CA SER A 331 -7.12 -15.54 9.38
C SER A 331 -6.04 -14.54 8.92
N GLN A 332 -5.71 -13.57 9.79
CA GLN A 332 -4.65 -12.60 9.48
C GLN A 332 -3.28 -13.27 9.32
N GLU A 333 -3.03 -14.35 10.06
CA GLU A 333 -1.82 -15.17 9.96
C GLU A 333 -1.73 -15.84 8.59
N VAL A 334 -2.83 -16.47 8.14
CA VAL A 334 -2.90 -17.11 6.82
C VAL A 334 -2.67 -16.10 5.69
N VAL A 335 -3.27 -14.91 5.79
CA VAL A 335 -3.03 -13.82 4.82
C VAL A 335 -1.55 -13.47 4.72
N LYS A 336 -0.87 -13.31 5.87
CA LYS A 336 0.57 -13.00 5.90
C LYS A 336 1.41 -14.14 5.33
N GLU A 337 1.10 -15.39 5.70
CA GLU A 337 1.80 -16.58 5.21
C GLU A 337 1.70 -16.72 3.69
N ASP A 338 0.51 -16.52 3.12
CA ASP A 338 0.28 -16.65 1.68
C ASP A 338 1.03 -15.56 0.89
N LEU A 339 1.01 -14.31 1.38
CA LEU A 339 1.77 -13.20 0.78
C LEU A 339 3.28 -13.42 0.88
N LEU A 340 3.79 -13.91 2.01
CA LEU A 340 5.20 -14.24 2.17
C LEU A 340 5.61 -15.43 1.28
N CYS A 341 4.73 -16.43 1.13
CA CYS A 341 4.94 -17.53 0.21
C CYS A 341 5.07 -17.03 -1.24
N ARG A 342 4.25 -16.05 -1.64
CA ARG A 342 4.32 -15.43 -2.97
C ARG A 342 5.68 -14.76 -3.25
N ILE A 343 6.27 -14.07 -2.27
CA ILE A 343 7.58 -13.42 -2.42
C ILE A 343 8.69 -14.46 -2.57
N LYS A 344 8.64 -15.53 -1.77
CA LYS A 344 9.65 -16.60 -1.75
C LYS A 344 9.57 -17.54 -2.96
N SER A 345 8.41 -17.64 -3.60
CA SER A 345 8.21 -18.54 -4.74
C SER A 345 9.09 -18.14 -5.93
N PRO A 346 9.70 -19.08 -6.68
CA PRO A 346 10.46 -18.77 -7.88
C PRO A 346 9.56 -18.06 -8.90
N GLU A 347 10.11 -17.08 -9.63
CA GLU A 347 9.36 -16.48 -10.74
C GLU A 347 9.15 -17.56 -11.80
N ARG A 348 7.91 -17.69 -12.31
CA ARG A 348 7.74 -18.49 -13.53
C ARG A 348 8.49 -17.74 -14.64
N PRO A 349 9.31 -18.45 -15.44
CA PRO A 349 10.08 -17.86 -16.53
C PRO A 349 9.19 -17.16 -17.56
#